data_AF-A0A316UK58-F1
#
_entry.id   AF-A0A316UK58-F1
#
_cell.length_a   1.000
_cell.length_b   1.000
_cell.length_c   1.000
_cell.angle_alpha   90.00
_cell.angle_beta   90.00
_cell.angle_gamma   90.00
#
_symmetry.space_group_name_H-M   'P 1'
#
loop_
_entity.id
_entity.type
_entity.pdbx_description
1 polymer ?
#
loop_
_entity_poly.entity_id
_entity_poly.type
_entity_poly.pdbx_seq_one_letter_code
_entity_poly.pdbx_strand_id
1 'polypeptide(L)' 'KIKRAGEPSSCLACDCVATAEWRSGPTGPRTFCNACGLQYAKRARCEKPSARSS' A
#
# COMPACT_ATOMS: atom_id res chain seq x y z
N LYS A 1 -14.32 16.81 -9.79
CA LYS A 1 -13.94 15.46 -9.31
C LYS A 1 -13.42 15.60 -7.88
N ILE A 2 -14.28 15.34 -6.89
CA ILE A 2 -14.04 15.65 -5.47
C ILE A 2 -12.99 14.67 -4.94
N LYS A 3 -11.82 15.18 -4.56
CA LYS A 3 -10.74 14.36 -3.98
C LYS A 3 -11.14 14.12 -2.53
N ARG A 4 -11.56 12.90 -2.19
CA ARG A 4 -11.99 12.57 -0.81
C ARG A 4 -10.78 12.80 0.11
N ALA A 5 -11.00 13.49 1.23
CA ALA A 5 -9.97 14.00 2.15
C ALA A 5 -9.18 12.93 2.94
N GLY A 6 -9.05 11.71 2.42
CA GLY A 6 -8.25 10.62 2.97
C GLY A 6 -7.67 9.71 1.88
N GLU A 7 -7.59 10.22 0.64
CA GLU A 7 -6.91 9.56 -0.47
C GLU A 7 -5.44 10.01 -0.46
N PRO A 8 -4.47 9.09 -0.51
CA PRO A 8 -3.06 9.44 -0.66
C PRO A 8 -2.91 10.25 -1.95
N SER A 9 -2.17 11.37 -1.86
CA SER A 9 -1.86 12.12 -3.08
C SER A 9 -0.82 11.39 -3.92
N SER A 10 0.03 10.56 -3.31
CA SER A 10 1.14 9.84 -3.94
C SER A 10 1.50 8.55 -3.18
N CYS A 11 2.14 7.62 -3.89
CA CYS A 11 2.68 6.38 -3.31
C CYS A 11 3.89 6.67 -2.43
N LEU A 12 3.93 6.17 -1.18
CA LEU A 12 5.07 6.42 -0.27
C LEU A 12 6.42 5.82 -0.72
N ALA A 13 6.42 4.87 -1.66
CA ALA A 13 7.64 4.23 -2.13
C ALA A 13 8.18 4.79 -3.46
N CYS A 14 7.31 5.28 -4.35
CA CYS A 14 7.70 5.74 -5.68
C CYS A 14 7.08 7.08 -6.09
N ASP A 15 6.36 7.72 -5.16
CA ASP A 15 5.61 8.97 -5.32
C ASP A 15 4.60 8.99 -6.48
N CYS A 16 4.24 7.82 -7.02
CA CYS A 16 3.29 7.72 -8.10
C CYS A 16 1.89 8.17 -7.65
N VAL A 17 1.31 9.12 -8.37
CA VAL A 17 -0.04 9.67 -8.14
C VAL A 17 -1.10 9.02 -9.02
N ALA A 18 -0.68 8.27 -10.04
CA ALA A 18 -1.53 7.61 -11.02
C ALA A 18 -1.40 6.10 -10.88
N THR A 19 -2.32 5.49 -10.14
CA THR A 19 -2.37 4.03 -10.00
C THR A 19 -3.79 3.52 -10.17
N ALA A 20 -3.91 2.33 -10.75
CA ALA A 20 -5.20 1.68 -10.96
C ALA A 20 -5.84 1.25 -9.62
N GLU A 21 -5.01 0.89 -8.63
CA GLU A 21 -5.47 0.45 -7.32
C GLU A 21 -4.50 0.93 -6.24
N TRP A 22 -5.05 1.55 -5.19
CA TRP A 22 -4.31 1.94 -4.01
C TRP A 22 -4.40 0.85 -2.94
N ARG A 23 -3.26 0.47 -2.37
CA ARG A 23 -3.17 -0.53 -1.32
C ARG A 23 -2.80 0.11 0.02
N SER A 24 -3.28 -0.50 1.10
CA SER A 24 -2.98 -0.09 2.47
C SER A 24 -1.54 -0.40 2.83
N GLY A 25 -0.87 0.56 3.47
CA GLY A 25 0.48 0.42 3.98
C GLY A 25 0.53 0.56 5.50
N PRO A 26 1.73 0.70 6.09
CA PRO A 26 1.90 0.78 7.54
C PRO A 26 1.31 2.06 8.14
N THR A 27 1.27 3.13 7.35
CA THR A 27 0.83 4.46 7.77
C THR A 27 -0.67 4.69 7.61
N GLY A 28 -1.41 3.75 6.99
CA GLY A 28 -2.85 3.90 6.80
C GLY A 28 -3.41 3.21 5.54
N PRO A 29 -4.73 3.31 5.32
CA PRO A 29 -5.37 2.82 4.11
C PRO A 29 -4.91 3.65 2.91
N ARG A 30 -4.74 2.99 1.75
CA ARG A 30 -4.35 3.63 0.49
C ARG A 30 -3.07 4.46 0.70
N THR A 31 -1.90 3.86 0.79
CA THR A 31 -0.64 4.62 0.90
C THR A 31 0.43 4.12 -0.05
N PHE A 32 0.19 2.99 -0.71
CA PHE A 32 1.01 2.49 -1.80
C PHE A 32 0.19 2.29 -3.08
N CYS A 33 0.86 2.43 -4.21
CA CYS A 33 0.33 1.97 -5.49
C CYS A 33 0.28 0.43 -5.53
N ASN A 34 -0.41 -0.13 -6.52
CA ASN A 34 -0.53 -1.57 -6.69
C ASN A 34 0.84 -2.30 -6.66
N ALA A 35 1.81 -1.82 -7.44
CA ALA A 35 3.15 -2.42 -7.53
C ALA A 35 3.89 -2.40 -6.18
N CYS A 36 3.99 -1.22 -5.55
CA CYS A 36 4.71 -1.06 -4.29
C CYS A 36 3.99 -1.75 -3.12
N GLY A 37 2.66 -1.73 -3.10
CA GLY A 37 1.84 -2.35 -2.06
C GLY A 37 1.96 -3.88 -2.06
N LEU A 38 2.03 -4.51 -3.24
CA LEU A 38 2.29 -5.94 -3.36
C LEU A 38 3.69 -6.33 -2.86
N GLN A 39 4.70 -5.53 -3.21
CA GLN A 39 6.07 -5.73 -2.78
C GLN A 39 6.19 -5.58 -1.25
N TYR A 40 5.57 -4.52 -0.69
CA TYR A 40 5.52 -4.28 0.74
C TYR A 40 4.81 -5.43 1.46
N ALA A 41 3.65 -5.88 0.97
CA ALA A 41 2.92 -7.00 1.58
C ALA A 41 3.74 -8.30 1.59
N LYS A 42 4.52 -8.59 0.53
CA LYS A 42 5.44 -9.74 0.52
C LYS A 42 6.53 -9.61 1.60
N ARG A 43 7.11 -8.42 1.77
CA ARG A 43 8.15 -8.15 2.78
C ARG A 43 7.59 -8.17 4.20
N ALA A 44 6.45 -7.51 4.43
CA ALA A 44 5.78 -7.43 5.72
C ALA A 44 5.24 -8.79 6.23
N ARG A 45 4.92 -9.73 5.32
CA ARG A 45 4.56 -11.11 5.71
C ARG A 45 5.72 -11.92 6.29
N CYS A 46 6.96 -11.48 6.13
CA CYS A 46 8.12 -12.14 6.72
C CYS A 46 8.44 -11.58 8.13
N GLU A 47 8.00 -10.36 8.44
CA GLU A 47 8.31 -9.66 9.69
C GLU A 47 7.29 -9.91 10.82
N LYS A 48 6.14 -10.53 10.52
CA LYS A 48 5.20 -11.01 11.55
C LYS A 48 5.42 -12.50 11.81
N PRO A 49 5.97 -12.90 12.96
CA PRO A 49 6.09 -14.31 13.32
C PRO A 49 4.75 -14.85 13.85
N SER A 50 3.70 -14.93 13.02
CA SER A 50 2.58 -15.83 13.33
C SER A 50 1.59 -15.99 12.18
N ALA A 51 1.11 -17.23 12.01
CA ALA A 51 0.01 -17.67 11.16
C ALA A 51 0.30 -17.84 9.64
N ARG A 52 1.14 -18.85 9.34
CA ARG A 52 0.81 -20.05 8.54
C ARG A 52 -0.22 -19.89 7.39
N SER A 53 0.15 -20.32 6.18
CA SER A 53 -0.64 -21.32 5.43
C SER A 53 0.15 -21.90 4.24
N SER A 54 0.45 -23.20 4.33
CA SER A 54 0.98 -24.18 3.35
C SER A 54 2.07 -23.78 2.36
#